data_AF-A0A9W7S3H3-F1
#
_entry.id   AF-A0A9W7S3H3-F1
#
_cell.length_a   1.000
_cell.length_b   1.000
_cell.length_c   1.000
_cell.angle_alpha   90.00
_cell.angle_beta   90.00
_cell.angle_gamma   90.00
#
_symmetry.space_group_name_H-M   'P 1'
#
loop_
_entity.id
_entity.type
_entity.pdbx_description
1 polymer ?
#
loop_
_entity_poly.entity_id
_entity_poly.type
_entity_poly.pdbx_seq_one_letter_code
_entity_poly.pdbx_strand_id
1 'polypeptide(L)'
;MAYNRRSGQQRPHMGKSIIGFPKDYVMIDIETTGLKPSNEEILELSAIRIRDHQMDRTFSTLVQPNRPISGFITNLTGISNHMVMTAPPIEQAMPEFLDFIQEDIILGYNVNFDLGFIYDTSVNLYNFPVKNDYLDVLTIARKLVTGTPNHKLGTMAQFYGISYEGAHRGLTDCYITVELYNQLFNQAKQVYQSEQDFKNAFYRGSYPKQIKVEDLEAETTDFNPMHPLFNKTIVFSGDLDNMSREEAMQSSLNKGAILGKSVTLKTDYLIVSQSDLNKQKKTSKFKKAEEYANRGEKIKIISEKVFKQLLEME
;
A
#
# COMPACT_ATOMS: atom_id res chain seq x y z
N MET A 1 -13.14 31.66 -5.54
CA MET A 1 -12.00 31.71 -4.59
C MET A 1 -10.92 30.81 -5.16
N ALA A 2 -9.80 31.38 -5.62
CA ALA A 2 -8.73 30.59 -6.22
C ALA A 2 -8.02 29.74 -5.15
N TYR A 3 -7.97 28.43 -5.37
CA TYR A 3 -7.36 27.48 -4.45
C TYR A 3 -5.83 27.55 -4.61
N ASN A 4 -5.19 28.50 -3.93
CA ASN A 4 -3.73 28.68 -3.99
C ASN A 4 -3.03 27.50 -3.28
N ARG A 5 -2.33 26.63 -4.02
CA ARG A 5 -1.57 25.50 -3.45
C ARG A 5 -0.08 25.53 -3.76
N ARG A 6 0.71 25.28 -2.72
CA ARG A 6 2.14 24.92 -2.80
C ARG A 6 2.27 23.39 -2.88
N SER A 7 3.29 22.92 -3.58
CA SER A 7 3.61 21.49 -3.74
C SER A 7 3.73 20.77 -2.37
N GLY A 8 3.03 19.63 -2.23
CA GLY A 8 3.16 18.76 -1.06
C GLY A 8 1.95 18.66 -0.11
N GLN A 9 0.84 19.39 -0.36
CA GLN A 9 -0.41 19.16 0.37
C GLN A 9 -1.16 17.92 -0.17
N GLN A 10 -1.69 17.10 0.75
CA GLN A 10 -2.63 16.02 0.43
C GLN A 10 -3.81 16.58 -0.40
N ARG A 11 -4.26 15.85 -1.41
CA ARG A 11 -5.49 16.16 -2.18
C ARG A 11 -6.70 15.83 -1.29
N PRO A 12 -7.34 16.83 -0.64
CA PRO A 12 -8.42 16.58 0.30
C PRO A 12 -9.62 16.06 -0.47
N HIS A 13 -10.41 15.20 0.14
CA HIS A 13 -11.56 14.58 -0.51
C HIS A 13 -11.24 13.68 -1.72
N MET A 14 -9.96 13.42 -2.03
CA MET A 14 -9.59 12.36 -2.94
C MET A 14 -10.10 11.02 -2.39
N GLY A 15 -10.60 10.16 -3.27
CA GLY A 15 -11.06 8.83 -2.89
C GLY A 15 -9.94 7.96 -2.31
N LYS A 16 -10.31 6.81 -1.77
CA LYS A 16 -9.38 5.89 -1.13
C LYS A 16 -8.69 5.04 -2.17
N SER A 17 -7.41 4.78 -1.95
CA SER A 17 -6.74 3.68 -2.65
C SER A 17 -7.27 2.35 -2.09
N ILE A 18 -7.80 1.52 -2.97
CA ILE A 18 -8.32 0.19 -2.65
C ILE A 18 -7.41 -0.90 -3.21
N ILE A 19 -7.49 -2.08 -2.60
CA ILE A 19 -6.88 -3.32 -3.08
C ILE A 19 -8.00 -4.32 -3.29
N GLY A 20 -8.00 -5.03 -4.41
CA GLY A 20 -9.01 -6.04 -4.73
C GLY A 20 -9.14 -6.23 -6.23
N PHE A 21 -10.22 -6.90 -6.63
CA PHE A 21 -10.52 -7.12 -8.04
C PHE A 21 -11.93 -6.66 -8.41
N PRO A 22 -12.22 -5.34 -8.42
CA PRO A 22 -13.53 -4.84 -8.82
C PRO A 22 -13.91 -5.33 -10.22
N LYS A 23 -15.16 -5.73 -10.38
CA LYS A 23 -15.74 -6.16 -11.67
C LYS A 23 -16.25 -5.02 -12.53
N ASP A 24 -16.60 -3.90 -11.88
CA ASP A 24 -17.12 -2.68 -12.50
C ASP A 24 -16.16 -1.54 -12.17
N TYR A 25 -15.57 -0.93 -13.19
CA TYR A 25 -14.58 0.13 -13.04
C TYR A 25 -14.38 0.91 -14.34
N VAL A 26 -13.63 2.00 -14.26
CA VAL A 26 -13.09 2.70 -15.43
C VAL A 26 -11.57 2.65 -15.41
N MET A 27 -10.98 2.01 -16.42
CA MET A 27 -9.55 2.08 -16.66
C MET A 27 -9.24 3.44 -17.28
N ILE A 28 -8.22 4.14 -16.80
CA ILE A 28 -7.78 5.42 -17.35
C ILE A 28 -6.29 5.41 -17.63
N ASP A 29 -5.90 6.26 -18.57
CA ASP A 29 -4.52 6.65 -18.84
C ASP A 29 -4.53 8.03 -19.51
N ILE A 30 -3.60 8.89 -19.14
CA ILE A 30 -3.45 10.23 -19.71
C ILE A 30 -2.06 10.44 -20.29
N GLU A 31 -2.00 11.28 -21.33
CA GLU A 31 -0.73 11.83 -21.81
C GLU A 31 -0.60 13.28 -21.39
N THR A 32 0.62 13.73 -21.07
CA THR A 32 0.88 15.07 -20.54
C THR A 32 2.12 15.72 -21.15
N THR A 33 2.26 17.03 -21.01
CA THR A 33 3.47 17.76 -21.44
C THR A 33 4.67 17.52 -20.52
N GLY A 34 4.49 16.81 -19.40
CA GLY A 34 5.55 16.50 -18.44
C GLY A 34 5.04 15.89 -17.13
N LEU A 35 5.89 15.84 -16.12
CA LEU A 35 5.67 14.97 -14.95
C LEU A 35 4.89 15.58 -13.79
N LYS A 36 4.55 16.87 -13.82
CA LYS A 36 4.04 17.59 -12.64
C LYS A 36 2.77 18.39 -12.96
N PRO A 37 1.62 18.09 -12.32
CA PRO A 37 0.36 18.81 -12.53
C PRO A 37 0.43 20.33 -12.29
N SER A 38 1.36 20.78 -11.45
CA SER A 38 1.50 22.21 -11.11
C SER A 38 1.96 23.10 -12.27
N ASN A 39 2.59 22.52 -13.29
CA ASN A 39 3.25 23.30 -14.36
C ASN A 39 3.23 22.59 -15.71
N GLU A 40 2.50 21.48 -15.85
CA GLU A 40 2.36 20.68 -17.05
C GLU A 40 0.88 20.48 -17.36
N GLU A 41 0.57 20.18 -18.62
CA GLU A 41 -0.79 20.17 -19.15
C GLU A 41 -1.14 18.77 -19.69
N ILE A 42 -2.43 18.43 -19.65
CA ILE A 42 -2.95 17.19 -20.22
C ILE A 42 -3.03 17.34 -21.76
N LEU A 43 -2.62 16.29 -22.48
CA LEU A 43 -2.61 16.20 -23.95
C LEU A 43 -3.60 15.17 -24.49
N GLU A 44 -3.89 14.13 -23.72
CA GLU A 44 -4.86 13.10 -24.07
C GLU A 44 -5.54 12.62 -22.79
N LEU A 45 -6.87 12.48 -22.85
CA LEU A 45 -7.67 11.83 -21.81
C LEU A 45 -8.23 10.55 -22.41
N SER A 46 -7.84 9.40 -21.88
CA SER A 46 -8.35 8.11 -22.35
C SER A 46 -8.94 7.29 -21.21
N ALA A 47 -10.02 6.58 -21.51
CA ALA A 47 -10.70 5.73 -20.56
C ALA A 47 -11.44 4.57 -21.23
N ILE A 48 -11.53 3.45 -20.52
CA ILE A 48 -12.33 2.28 -20.89
C ILE A 48 -13.22 1.93 -19.72
N ARG A 49 -14.53 1.94 -19.94
CA ARG A 49 -15.51 1.49 -18.95
C ARG A 49 -15.69 -0.01 -19.04
N ILE A 50 -15.50 -0.68 -17.91
CA ILE A 50 -15.67 -2.13 -17.75
C ILE A 50 -16.88 -2.38 -16.85
N ARG A 51 -17.70 -3.35 -17.24
CA ARG A 51 -18.87 -3.85 -16.50
C ARG A 51 -18.88 -5.36 -16.51
N ASP A 52 -18.99 -5.98 -15.35
CA ASP A 52 -18.96 -7.43 -15.17
C ASP A 52 -17.79 -8.11 -15.94
N HIS A 53 -16.59 -7.51 -15.83
CA HIS A 53 -15.37 -7.92 -16.54
C HIS A 53 -15.41 -7.81 -18.09
N GLN A 54 -16.44 -7.19 -18.66
CA GLN A 54 -16.59 -6.95 -20.09
C GLN A 54 -16.43 -5.47 -20.42
N MET A 55 -15.88 -5.19 -21.60
CA MET A 55 -15.79 -3.83 -22.11
C MET A 55 -17.17 -3.31 -22.50
N ASP A 56 -17.55 -2.18 -21.93
CA ASP A 56 -18.85 -1.55 -22.20
C ASP A 56 -18.71 -0.41 -23.21
N ARG A 57 -17.83 0.56 -22.94
CA ARG A 57 -17.56 1.68 -23.84
C ARG A 57 -16.21 2.31 -23.59
N THR A 58 -15.75 3.12 -24.54
CA THR A 58 -14.48 3.86 -24.45
C THR A 58 -14.69 5.37 -24.57
N PHE A 59 -13.72 6.13 -24.07
CA PHE A 59 -13.59 7.56 -24.25
C PHE A 59 -12.13 7.85 -24.58
N SER A 60 -11.89 8.69 -25.58
CA SER A 60 -10.55 9.19 -25.88
C SER A 60 -10.66 10.53 -26.58
N THR A 61 -9.98 11.53 -26.06
CA THR A 61 -9.86 12.84 -26.70
C THR A 61 -8.47 13.39 -26.53
N LEU A 62 -7.94 13.97 -27.60
CA LEU A 62 -6.82 14.89 -27.49
C LEU A 62 -7.27 16.18 -26.81
N VAL A 63 -6.32 16.89 -26.22
CA VAL A 63 -6.53 18.17 -25.56
C VAL A 63 -5.55 19.19 -26.12
N GLN A 64 -6.04 20.37 -26.48
CA GLN A 64 -5.19 21.47 -26.91
C GLN A 64 -4.47 22.10 -25.71
N PRO A 65 -3.13 22.01 -25.61
CA PRO A 65 -2.39 22.69 -24.57
C PRO A 65 -2.24 24.19 -24.89
N ASN A 66 -2.02 25.00 -23.85
CA ASN A 66 -1.73 26.42 -23.98
C ASN A 66 -0.29 26.69 -24.42
N ARG A 67 0.61 25.71 -24.23
CA ARG A 67 2.03 25.81 -24.61
C ARG A 67 2.39 24.77 -25.67
N PRO A 68 3.35 25.09 -26.56
CA PRO A 68 3.82 24.13 -27.55
C PRO A 68 4.39 22.85 -26.92
N ILE A 69 4.03 21.72 -27.50
CA ILE A 69 4.55 20.40 -27.13
C ILE A 69 6.01 20.33 -27.59
N SER A 70 6.91 19.94 -26.68
CA SER A 70 8.34 19.78 -26.99
C SER A 70 8.58 18.56 -27.90
N GLY A 71 9.70 18.56 -28.64
CA GLY A 71 10.08 17.41 -29.46
C GLY A 71 10.31 16.13 -28.65
N PHE A 72 10.79 16.25 -27.40
CA PHE A 72 10.93 15.11 -26.50
C PHE A 72 9.57 14.47 -26.17
N ILE A 73 8.57 15.27 -25.81
CA ILE A 73 7.22 14.77 -25.53
C ILE A 73 6.57 14.21 -26.78
N THR A 74 6.72 14.88 -27.93
CA THR A 74 6.21 14.39 -29.21
C THR A 74 6.80 13.01 -29.55
N ASN A 75 8.10 12.81 -29.32
CA ASN A 75 8.74 11.51 -29.55
C ASN A 75 8.31 10.44 -28.54
N LEU A 76 7.97 10.85 -27.32
CA LEU A 76 7.55 9.93 -26.26
C LEU A 76 6.12 9.45 -26.48
N THR A 77 5.18 10.35 -26.76
CA THR A 77 3.73 10.08 -26.80
C THR A 77 3.18 9.97 -28.22
N GLY A 78 3.97 10.34 -29.23
CA GLY A 78 3.50 10.46 -30.62
C GLY A 78 2.52 11.62 -30.86
N ILE A 79 2.17 12.42 -29.84
CA ILE A 79 1.24 13.54 -29.96
C ILE A 79 2.02 14.78 -30.43
N SER A 80 1.71 15.24 -31.64
CA SER A 80 2.34 16.42 -32.22
C SER A 80 1.50 17.69 -32.03
N ASN A 81 2.16 18.85 -32.09
CA ASN A 81 1.48 20.16 -32.09
C ASN A 81 0.39 20.27 -33.17
N HIS A 82 0.57 19.61 -34.32
CA HIS A 82 -0.42 19.60 -35.40
C HIS A 82 -1.69 18.83 -35.00
N MET A 83 -1.55 17.69 -34.31
CA MET A 83 -2.68 16.86 -33.88
C MET A 83 -3.59 17.57 -32.88
N VAL A 84 -3.00 18.35 -31.97
CA VAL A 84 -3.74 19.05 -30.91
C VAL A 84 -4.23 20.43 -31.33
N MET A 85 -3.86 20.93 -32.52
CA MET A 85 -4.21 22.28 -32.98
C MET A 85 -5.71 22.51 -33.09
N THR A 86 -6.48 21.46 -33.42
CA THR A 86 -7.94 21.49 -33.53
C THR A 86 -8.64 20.66 -32.45
N ALA A 87 -7.89 20.18 -31.46
CA ALA A 87 -8.44 19.45 -30.33
C ALA A 87 -9.21 20.40 -29.40
N PRO A 88 -10.20 19.91 -28.62
CA PRO A 88 -10.87 20.73 -27.64
C PRO A 88 -9.88 21.25 -26.58
N PRO A 89 -10.10 22.46 -26.04
CA PRO A 89 -9.35 22.92 -24.88
C PRO A 89 -9.78 22.11 -23.63
N ILE A 90 -8.95 22.13 -22.60
CA ILE A 90 -9.18 21.33 -21.38
C ILE A 90 -10.51 21.67 -20.69
N GLU A 91 -10.98 22.91 -20.83
CA GLU A 91 -12.25 23.40 -20.29
C GLU A 91 -13.49 22.73 -20.92
N GLN A 92 -13.33 22.12 -22.09
CA GLN A 92 -14.38 21.34 -22.77
C GLN A 92 -14.17 19.84 -22.57
N ALA A 93 -12.93 19.36 -22.68
CA ALA A 93 -12.62 17.93 -22.56
C ALA A 93 -12.83 17.39 -21.14
N MET A 94 -12.49 18.17 -20.10
CA MET A 94 -12.56 17.71 -18.72
C MET A 94 -13.99 17.42 -18.23
N PRO A 95 -15.01 18.28 -18.48
CA PRO A 95 -16.40 17.96 -18.15
C PRO A 95 -16.91 16.66 -18.78
N GLU A 96 -16.60 16.41 -20.05
CA GLU A 96 -16.99 15.18 -20.74
C GLU A 96 -16.31 13.94 -20.13
N PHE A 97 -15.03 14.06 -19.78
CA PHE A 97 -14.30 12.99 -19.09
C PHE A 97 -14.87 12.71 -17.68
N LEU A 98 -15.19 13.76 -16.91
CA LEU A 98 -15.80 13.61 -15.58
C LEU A 98 -17.19 12.97 -15.66
N ASP A 99 -18.00 13.32 -16.67
CA ASP A 99 -19.28 12.65 -16.94
C ASP A 99 -19.10 11.19 -17.39
N PHE A 100 -18.01 10.88 -18.10
CA PHE A 100 -17.71 9.51 -18.48
C PHE A 100 -17.37 8.61 -17.28
N ILE A 101 -16.51 9.09 -16.37
CA ILE A 101 -16.03 8.31 -15.21
C ILE A 101 -17.05 8.25 -14.06
N GLN A 102 -17.92 9.26 -13.94
CA GLN A 102 -18.93 9.36 -12.87
C GLN A 102 -18.34 9.05 -11.47
N GLU A 103 -19.00 8.19 -10.70
CA GLU A 103 -18.57 7.74 -9.37
C GLU A 103 -17.88 6.35 -9.43
N ASP A 104 -17.56 5.84 -10.63
CA ASP A 104 -16.95 4.52 -10.78
C ASP A 104 -15.57 4.46 -10.10
N ILE A 105 -15.19 3.25 -9.69
CA ILE A 105 -13.82 2.98 -9.25
C ILE A 105 -12.87 3.22 -10.43
N ILE A 106 -11.81 3.97 -10.20
CA ILE A 106 -10.80 4.28 -11.23
C ILE A 106 -9.64 3.30 -11.11
N LEU A 107 -9.29 2.64 -12.22
CA LEU A 107 -8.10 1.81 -12.36
C LEU A 107 -7.13 2.45 -13.34
N GLY A 108 -5.84 2.19 -13.16
CA GLY A 108 -4.79 2.60 -14.09
C GLY A 108 -3.45 2.03 -13.69
N TYR A 109 -2.46 2.12 -14.57
CA TYR A 109 -1.10 1.68 -14.26
C TYR A 109 -0.27 2.84 -13.73
N ASN A 110 0.12 2.82 -12.45
CA ASN A 110 0.69 3.99 -11.76
C ASN A 110 -0.30 5.17 -11.68
N VAL A 111 -1.60 4.86 -11.54
CA VAL A 111 -2.75 5.78 -11.67
C VAL A 111 -2.75 7.01 -10.77
N ASN A 112 -1.93 7.02 -9.71
CA ASN A 112 -1.75 8.21 -8.87
C ASN A 112 -1.18 9.40 -9.66
N PHE A 113 -0.44 9.13 -10.73
CA PHE A 113 0.05 10.15 -11.66
C PHE A 113 -1.14 10.83 -12.37
N ASP A 114 -1.95 10.03 -13.06
CA ASP A 114 -3.11 10.44 -13.86
C ASP A 114 -4.15 11.17 -13.00
N LEU A 115 -4.54 10.54 -11.89
CA LEU A 115 -5.47 11.13 -10.92
C LEU A 115 -4.95 12.44 -10.36
N GLY A 116 -3.63 12.61 -10.28
CA GLY A 116 -3.05 13.86 -9.84
C GLY A 116 -3.34 15.01 -10.79
N PHE A 117 -3.14 14.78 -12.09
CA PHE A 117 -3.48 15.76 -13.13
C PHE A 117 -4.98 16.01 -13.22
N ILE A 118 -5.79 14.94 -13.22
CA ILE A 118 -7.25 15.05 -13.35
C ILE A 118 -7.85 15.79 -12.15
N TYR A 119 -7.47 15.41 -10.92
CA TYR A 119 -7.92 16.06 -9.70
C TYR A 119 -7.54 17.54 -9.69
N ASP A 120 -6.26 17.86 -9.93
CA ASP A 120 -5.77 19.24 -9.82
C ASP A 120 -6.42 20.12 -10.91
N THR A 121 -6.58 19.61 -12.13
CA THR A 121 -7.26 20.29 -13.23
C THR A 121 -8.74 20.55 -12.90
N SER A 122 -9.45 19.53 -12.42
CA SER A 122 -10.87 19.63 -12.06
C SER A 122 -11.13 20.62 -10.91
N VAL A 123 -10.25 20.63 -9.89
CA VAL A 123 -10.35 21.60 -8.78
C VAL A 123 -10.03 23.02 -9.26
N ASN A 124 -9.01 23.20 -10.11
CA ASN A 124 -8.61 24.52 -10.58
C ASN A 124 -9.66 25.16 -11.49
N LEU A 125 -10.28 24.38 -12.38
CA LEU A 125 -11.27 24.89 -13.33
C LEU A 125 -12.66 25.04 -12.70
N TYR A 126 -13.07 24.11 -11.85
CA TYR A 126 -14.47 23.99 -11.43
C TYR A 126 -14.69 23.92 -9.92
N ASN A 127 -13.61 23.94 -9.11
CA ASN A 127 -13.67 23.65 -7.68
C ASN A 127 -14.37 22.30 -7.38
N PHE A 128 -14.18 21.33 -8.29
CA PHE A 128 -14.78 20.00 -8.21
C PHE A 128 -13.71 18.96 -7.86
N PRO A 129 -13.62 18.49 -6.60
CA PRO A 129 -12.66 17.45 -6.24
C PRO A 129 -13.11 16.09 -6.75
N VAL A 130 -12.22 15.36 -7.42
CA VAL A 130 -12.44 13.97 -7.86
C VAL A 130 -12.37 13.06 -6.64
N LYS A 131 -13.49 12.37 -6.34
CA LYS A 131 -13.67 11.59 -5.11
C LYS A 131 -13.67 10.07 -5.33
N ASN A 132 -13.49 9.63 -6.56
CA ASN A 132 -13.50 8.22 -6.95
C ASN A 132 -12.47 7.44 -6.14
N ASP A 133 -12.90 6.32 -5.56
CA ASP A 133 -11.98 5.31 -5.06
C ASP A 133 -11.17 4.76 -6.25
N TYR A 134 -9.93 4.35 -5.99
CA TYR A 134 -9.04 3.98 -7.08
C TYR A 134 -8.12 2.82 -6.74
N LEU A 135 -7.68 2.11 -7.77
CA LEU A 135 -6.76 0.99 -7.66
C LEU A 135 -5.62 1.15 -8.65
N ASP A 136 -4.39 1.07 -8.13
CA ASP A 136 -3.19 1.11 -8.94
C ASP A 136 -2.75 -0.32 -9.34
N VAL A 137 -2.87 -0.64 -10.63
CA VAL A 137 -2.53 -1.96 -11.17
C VAL A 137 -1.05 -2.31 -10.97
N LEU A 138 -0.16 -1.30 -10.94
CA LEU A 138 1.26 -1.48 -10.61
C LEU A 138 1.45 -2.07 -9.21
N THR A 139 0.59 -1.69 -8.26
CA THR A 139 0.65 -2.20 -6.88
C THR A 139 0.34 -3.70 -6.85
N ILE A 140 -0.62 -4.16 -7.64
CA ILE A 140 -0.92 -5.59 -7.79
C ILE A 140 0.24 -6.31 -8.50
N ALA A 141 0.74 -5.75 -9.60
CA ALA A 141 1.85 -6.33 -10.36
C ALA A 141 3.08 -6.59 -9.48
N ARG A 142 3.48 -5.61 -8.67
CA ARG A 142 4.60 -5.74 -7.71
C ARG A 142 4.40 -6.81 -6.66
N LYS A 143 3.15 -7.09 -6.27
CA LYS A 143 2.83 -8.12 -5.29
C LYS A 143 2.91 -9.53 -5.86
N LEU A 144 2.40 -9.71 -7.08
CA LEU A 144 2.25 -11.02 -7.71
C LEU A 144 3.47 -11.46 -8.51
N VAL A 145 4.18 -10.51 -9.13
CA VAL A 145 5.26 -10.82 -10.07
C VAL A 145 6.61 -10.55 -9.42
N THR A 146 7.44 -11.59 -9.34
CA THR A 146 8.84 -11.52 -8.87
C THR A 146 9.78 -11.98 -9.99
N GLY A 147 11.06 -11.63 -9.89
CA GLY A 147 12.07 -12.05 -10.87
C GLY A 147 12.11 -11.25 -12.18
N THR A 148 11.38 -10.13 -12.27
CA THR A 148 11.50 -9.18 -13.39
C THR A 148 12.47 -8.05 -13.07
N PRO A 149 13.14 -7.44 -14.07
CA PRO A 149 14.10 -6.36 -13.83
C PRO A 149 13.45 -5.09 -13.26
N ASN A 150 12.17 -4.89 -13.55
CA ASN A 150 11.32 -3.85 -13.00
C ASN A 150 9.84 -4.24 -13.23
N HIS A 151 8.93 -3.35 -12.82
CA HIS A 151 7.49 -3.46 -13.05
C HIS A 151 7.01 -2.23 -13.82
N LYS A 152 7.63 -1.91 -14.96
CA LYS A 152 7.04 -0.97 -15.92
C LYS A 152 5.98 -1.70 -16.73
N LEU A 153 5.00 -0.97 -17.28
CA LEU A 153 3.91 -1.55 -18.07
C LEU A 153 4.45 -2.46 -19.18
N GLY A 154 5.41 -1.97 -19.98
CA GLY A 154 6.04 -2.78 -21.04
C GLY A 154 6.76 -4.04 -20.54
N THR A 155 7.40 -4.00 -19.36
CA THR A 155 8.02 -5.20 -18.77
C THR A 155 6.97 -6.20 -18.31
N MET A 156 5.85 -5.74 -17.77
CA MET A 156 4.75 -6.63 -17.40
C MET A 156 4.02 -7.19 -18.61
N ALA A 157 3.77 -6.35 -19.63
CA ALA A 157 3.19 -6.79 -20.89
C ALA A 157 4.03 -7.91 -21.52
N GLN A 158 5.35 -7.69 -21.63
CA GLN A 158 6.28 -8.72 -22.10
C GLN A 158 6.25 -9.99 -21.24
N PHE A 159 6.23 -9.87 -19.91
CA PHE A 159 6.19 -11.00 -18.99
C PHE A 159 4.97 -11.90 -19.21
N TYR A 160 3.80 -11.31 -19.48
CA TYR A 160 2.55 -12.04 -19.73
C TYR A 160 2.28 -12.34 -21.21
N GLY A 161 3.18 -11.96 -22.12
CA GLY A 161 2.99 -12.17 -23.57
C GLY A 161 1.93 -11.26 -24.20
N ILE A 162 1.66 -10.10 -23.60
CA ILE A 162 0.73 -9.08 -24.10
C ILE A 162 1.44 -8.22 -25.15
N SER A 163 0.76 -7.91 -26.25
CA SER A 163 1.32 -7.01 -27.27
C SER A 163 1.57 -5.62 -26.67
N TYR A 164 2.75 -5.07 -26.94
CA TYR A 164 3.13 -3.71 -26.53
C TYR A 164 3.28 -2.77 -27.75
N GLU A 165 2.67 -3.15 -28.88
CA GLU A 165 2.64 -2.35 -30.09
C GLU A 165 1.72 -1.14 -29.91
N GLY A 166 2.18 0.05 -30.33
CA GLY A 166 1.40 1.28 -30.23
C GLY A 166 1.28 1.88 -28.83
N ALA A 167 2.09 1.41 -27.87
CA ALA A 167 2.16 1.96 -26.52
C ALA A 167 2.58 3.44 -26.52
N HIS A 168 2.34 4.13 -25.40
CA HIS A 168 2.47 5.60 -25.27
C HIS A 168 1.42 6.37 -26.07
N ARG A 169 0.22 5.77 -26.14
CA ARG A 169 -1.03 6.39 -26.56
C ARG A 169 -2.06 6.00 -25.52
N GLY A 170 -2.78 6.96 -24.96
CA GLY A 170 -3.53 6.72 -23.73
C GLY A 170 -4.57 5.60 -23.86
N LEU A 171 -5.29 5.52 -24.99
CA LEU A 171 -6.29 4.47 -25.17
C LEU A 171 -5.65 3.08 -25.39
N THR A 172 -4.50 3.02 -26.07
CA THR A 172 -3.74 1.77 -26.24
C THR A 172 -3.22 1.28 -24.90
N ASP A 173 -2.66 2.18 -24.09
CA ASP A 173 -2.15 1.85 -22.76
C ASP A 173 -3.28 1.43 -21.81
N CYS A 174 -4.50 1.97 -21.96
CA CYS A 174 -5.69 1.44 -21.30
C CYS A 174 -5.97 -0.03 -21.70
N TYR A 175 -5.95 -0.38 -22.99
CA TYR A 175 -6.18 -1.76 -23.43
C TYR A 175 -5.12 -2.72 -22.87
N ILE A 176 -3.84 -2.35 -22.98
CA ILE A 176 -2.72 -3.13 -22.43
C ILE A 176 -2.91 -3.32 -20.92
N THR A 177 -3.32 -2.27 -20.20
CA THR A 177 -3.52 -2.33 -18.76
C THR A 177 -4.73 -3.18 -18.37
N VAL A 178 -5.84 -3.16 -19.15
CA VAL A 178 -6.99 -4.06 -18.94
C VAL A 178 -6.57 -5.52 -19.12
N GLU A 179 -5.82 -5.84 -20.18
CA GLU A 179 -5.33 -7.19 -20.42
C GLU A 179 -4.39 -7.66 -19.31
N LEU A 180 -3.45 -6.80 -18.91
CA LEU A 180 -2.54 -7.08 -17.80
C LEU A 180 -3.30 -7.30 -16.49
N TYR A 181 -4.31 -6.47 -16.21
CA TYR A 181 -5.13 -6.60 -15.02
C TYR A 181 -5.87 -7.95 -14.98
N ASN A 182 -6.39 -8.42 -16.11
CA ASN A 182 -7.01 -9.73 -16.23
C ASN A 182 -6.02 -10.88 -15.98
N GLN A 183 -4.78 -10.77 -16.49
CA GLN A 183 -3.72 -11.75 -16.21
C GLN A 183 -3.36 -11.79 -14.73
N LEU A 184 -3.21 -10.62 -14.10
CA LEU A 184 -2.94 -10.49 -12.66
C LEU A 184 -4.08 -11.06 -11.82
N PHE A 185 -5.34 -10.83 -12.22
CA PHE A 185 -6.50 -11.43 -11.57
C PHE A 185 -6.47 -12.97 -11.64
N ASN A 186 -6.21 -13.53 -12.82
CA ASN A 186 -6.10 -14.97 -13.00
C ASN A 186 -4.95 -15.57 -12.16
N GLN A 187 -3.79 -14.93 -12.13
CA GLN A 187 -2.67 -15.36 -11.28
C GLN A 187 -3.01 -15.26 -9.79
N ALA A 188 -3.67 -14.18 -9.34
CA ALA A 188 -4.08 -14.04 -7.95
C ALA A 188 -5.02 -15.18 -7.51
N LYS A 189 -5.94 -15.60 -8.37
CA LYS A 189 -6.82 -16.76 -8.10
C LYS A 189 -6.09 -18.09 -7.97
N GLN A 190 -4.91 -18.23 -8.55
CA GLN A 190 -4.06 -19.42 -8.40
C GLN A 190 -3.24 -19.39 -7.10
N VAL A 191 -2.88 -18.19 -6.63
CA VAL A 191 -2.00 -18.00 -5.46
C VAL A 191 -2.80 -17.87 -4.15
N TYR A 192 -3.98 -17.25 -4.18
CA TYR A 192 -4.78 -16.95 -3.01
C TYR A 192 -6.11 -17.70 -3.03
N GLN A 193 -6.52 -18.23 -1.87
CA GLN A 193 -7.76 -19.00 -1.71
C GLN A 193 -9.02 -18.12 -1.82
N SER A 194 -8.90 -16.83 -1.47
CA SER A 194 -9.99 -15.85 -1.55
C SER A 194 -9.47 -14.45 -1.86
N GLU A 195 -10.37 -13.56 -2.32
CA GLU A 195 -10.04 -12.14 -2.48
C GLU A 195 -9.66 -11.49 -1.13
N GLN A 196 -10.25 -11.95 -0.03
CA GLN A 196 -9.88 -11.48 1.31
C GLN A 196 -8.44 -11.87 1.66
N ASP A 197 -8.00 -13.07 1.29
CA ASP A 197 -6.60 -13.49 1.50
C ASP A 197 -5.63 -12.68 0.67
N PHE A 198 -5.99 -12.37 -0.57
CA PHE A 198 -5.23 -11.45 -1.42
C PHE A 198 -5.12 -10.08 -0.78
N LYS A 199 -6.24 -9.45 -0.37
CA LYS A 199 -6.26 -8.17 0.34
C LYS A 199 -5.37 -8.21 1.59
N ASN A 200 -5.52 -9.24 2.41
CA ASN A 200 -4.71 -9.46 3.61
C ASN A 200 -3.22 -9.51 3.31
N ALA A 201 -2.81 -10.04 2.15
CA ALA A 201 -1.40 -10.12 1.77
C ALA A 201 -0.71 -8.75 1.60
N PHE A 202 -1.46 -7.67 1.31
CA PHE A 202 -0.93 -6.30 1.27
C PHE A 202 -0.80 -5.70 2.66
N TYR A 203 -1.72 -6.03 3.57
CA TYR A 203 -1.69 -5.57 4.95
C TYR A 203 -0.68 -6.31 5.82
N ARG A 204 -0.29 -7.54 5.44
CA ARG A 204 0.77 -8.33 6.10
C ARG A 204 2.15 -7.64 6.11
N GLY A 205 2.35 -6.59 5.31
CA GLY A 205 3.55 -5.75 5.32
C GLY A 205 3.47 -4.49 6.19
N SER A 206 2.36 -4.24 6.90
CA SER A 206 2.16 -3.04 7.73
C SER A 206 1.79 -3.41 9.17
N TYR A 207 2.75 -4.00 9.88
CA TYR A 207 2.67 -4.65 11.19
C TYR A 207 2.31 -6.15 11.10
N PRO A 208 3.16 -7.06 11.62
CA PRO A 208 2.73 -8.44 11.85
C PRO A 208 1.46 -8.39 12.70
N LYS A 209 0.50 -9.27 12.38
CA LYS A 209 -0.72 -9.49 13.16
C LYS A 209 -0.31 -9.46 14.63
N GLN A 210 -0.69 -8.44 15.39
CA GLN A 210 -0.39 -8.39 16.81
C GLN A 210 -1.17 -9.56 17.41
N ILE A 211 -0.48 -10.66 17.64
CA ILE A 211 -1.01 -11.78 18.41
C ILE A 211 -1.37 -11.18 19.75
N LYS A 212 -2.67 -11.21 20.07
CA LYS A 212 -3.13 -10.73 21.35
C LYS A 212 -2.78 -11.80 22.37
N VAL A 213 -2.39 -11.37 23.56
CA VAL A 213 -2.12 -12.29 24.66
C VAL A 213 -3.34 -13.17 24.95
N GLU A 214 -4.54 -12.63 24.73
CA GLU A 214 -5.83 -13.31 24.90
C GLU A 214 -6.09 -14.45 23.91
N ASP A 215 -5.38 -14.47 22.77
CA ASP A 215 -5.57 -15.48 21.74
C ASP A 215 -4.68 -16.73 21.96
N LEU A 216 -3.85 -16.72 23.01
CA LEU A 216 -2.88 -17.78 23.33
C LEU A 216 -3.23 -18.44 24.66
N GLU A 217 -3.13 -19.77 24.69
CA GLU A 217 -3.28 -20.60 25.90
C GLU A 217 -2.09 -21.55 26.02
N ALA A 218 -1.79 -22.01 27.24
CA ALA A 218 -0.74 -23.00 27.44
C ALA A 218 -1.17 -24.33 26.83
N GLU A 219 -0.25 -25.01 26.14
CA GLU A 219 -0.49 -26.32 25.53
C GLU A 219 -0.42 -27.47 26.56
N THR A 220 -0.04 -27.16 27.79
CA THR A 220 0.04 -28.09 28.92
C THR A 220 -0.68 -27.53 30.12
N THR A 221 -1.25 -28.42 30.93
CA THR A 221 -1.79 -28.12 32.26
C THR A 221 -0.87 -28.62 33.39
N ASP A 222 0.15 -29.41 33.06
CA ASP A 222 1.15 -29.93 33.99
C ASP A 222 2.37 -29.01 33.98
N PHE A 223 2.41 -28.07 34.92
CA PHE A 223 3.48 -27.09 35.04
C PHE A 223 4.44 -27.47 36.17
N ASN A 224 5.74 -27.29 35.96
CA ASN A 224 6.72 -27.38 37.04
C ASN A 224 6.63 -26.13 37.95
N PRO A 225 6.16 -26.24 39.22
CA PRO A 225 6.04 -25.09 40.10
C PRO A 225 7.37 -24.46 40.51
N MET A 226 8.48 -25.20 40.35
CA MET A 226 9.83 -24.73 40.66
C MET A 226 10.49 -24.00 39.48
N HIS A 227 9.86 -24.01 38.30
CA HIS A 227 10.43 -23.36 37.13
C HIS A 227 10.54 -21.83 37.34
N PRO A 228 11.66 -21.17 36.97
CA PRO A 228 11.87 -19.75 37.25
C PRO A 228 10.82 -18.79 36.68
N LEU A 229 10.14 -19.20 35.60
CA LEU A 229 9.07 -18.43 34.95
C LEU A 229 7.67 -18.76 35.47
N PHE A 230 7.52 -19.79 36.30
CA PHE A 230 6.22 -20.21 36.80
C PHE A 230 5.58 -19.09 37.63
N ASN A 231 4.33 -18.74 37.28
CA ASN A 231 3.54 -17.68 37.90
C ASN A 231 4.21 -16.29 37.86
N LYS A 232 5.14 -16.06 36.91
CA LYS A 232 5.78 -14.75 36.69
C LYS A 232 5.05 -13.98 35.61
N THR A 233 4.83 -12.69 35.83
CA THR A 233 4.22 -11.81 34.83
C THR A 233 5.28 -11.29 33.87
N ILE A 234 5.20 -11.67 32.60
CA ILE A 234 6.17 -11.38 31.55
C ILE A 234 5.60 -10.40 30.53
N VAL A 235 6.37 -9.38 30.18
CA VAL A 235 6.03 -8.41 29.13
C VAL A 235 7.16 -8.39 28.11
N PHE A 236 6.83 -8.37 26.82
CA PHE A 236 7.80 -8.22 25.74
C PHE A 236 7.78 -6.79 25.17
N SER A 237 8.95 -6.25 24.83
CA SER A 237 9.12 -4.93 24.21
C SER A 237 10.11 -4.99 23.05
N GLY A 238 9.81 -4.25 21.98
CA GLY A 238 10.65 -4.21 20.77
C GLY A 238 10.71 -5.56 20.07
N ASP A 239 11.41 -5.65 18.95
CA ASP A 239 11.61 -6.93 18.27
C ASP A 239 12.65 -7.77 19.02
N LEU A 240 12.48 -9.09 18.97
CA LEU A 240 13.45 -10.06 19.48
C LEU A 240 14.43 -10.41 18.35
N ASP A 241 15.68 -10.64 18.71
CA ASP A 241 16.79 -10.93 17.80
C ASP A 241 16.68 -12.32 17.14
N ASN A 242 16.25 -13.37 17.87
CA ASN A 242 16.38 -14.77 17.42
C ASN A 242 15.13 -15.64 17.62
N MET A 243 13.97 -15.06 17.92
CA MET A 243 12.70 -15.79 17.95
C MET A 243 11.54 -14.85 17.63
N SER A 244 10.47 -15.39 17.07
CA SER A 244 9.25 -14.62 16.87
C SER A 244 8.60 -14.28 18.21
N ARG A 245 7.77 -13.22 18.21
CA ARG A 245 6.99 -12.84 19.40
C ARG A 245 6.05 -13.96 19.83
N GLU A 246 5.48 -14.66 18.85
CA GLU A 246 4.57 -15.80 19.05
C GLU A 246 5.24 -16.93 19.81
N GLU A 247 6.38 -17.41 19.30
CA GLU A 247 7.15 -18.50 19.91
C GLU A 247 7.56 -18.14 21.34
N ALA A 248 7.96 -16.89 21.57
CA ALA A 248 8.37 -16.43 22.89
C ALA A 248 7.20 -16.40 23.88
N MET A 249 6.03 -15.93 23.43
CA MET A 249 4.81 -15.93 24.21
C MET A 249 4.33 -17.34 24.51
N GLN A 250 4.29 -18.22 23.51
CA GLN A 250 3.86 -19.61 23.67
C GLN A 250 4.79 -20.38 24.60
N SER A 251 6.11 -20.25 24.42
CA SER A 251 7.10 -20.89 25.30
C SER A 251 6.98 -20.41 26.74
N SER A 252 6.64 -19.13 26.96
CA SER A 252 6.39 -18.60 28.30
C SER A 252 5.16 -19.23 28.95
N LEU A 253 4.05 -19.33 28.20
CA LEU A 253 2.81 -19.94 28.68
C LEU A 253 3.00 -21.41 29.03
N ASN A 254 3.71 -22.16 28.18
CA ASN A 254 4.01 -23.57 28.40
C ASN A 254 4.87 -23.80 29.66
N LYS A 255 5.56 -22.77 30.17
CA LYS A 255 6.30 -22.78 31.44
C LYS A 255 5.49 -22.21 32.62
N GLY A 256 4.20 -21.97 32.45
CA GLY A 256 3.27 -21.46 33.47
C GLY A 256 3.44 -19.97 33.79
N ALA A 257 4.05 -19.19 32.89
CA ALA A 257 4.13 -17.75 33.03
C ALA A 257 2.81 -17.05 32.68
N ILE A 258 2.64 -15.81 33.17
CA ILE A 258 1.49 -14.97 32.87
C ILE A 258 1.93 -13.88 31.90
N LEU A 259 1.30 -13.77 30.73
CA LEU A 259 1.63 -12.74 29.75
C LEU A 259 0.93 -11.41 30.05
N GLY A 260 1.69 -10.31 29.99
CA GLY A 260 1.20 -8.96 30.21
C GLY A 260 1.22 -8.09 28.94
N LYS A 261 0.18 -7.27 28.75
CA LYS A 261 0.08 -6.31 27.62
C LYS A 261 1.03 -5.12 27.77
N SER A 262 1.17 -4.64 29.01
CA SER A 262 1.89 -3.43 29.36
C SER A 262 2.67 -3.62 30.66
N VAL A 263 3.69 -2.78 30.87
CA VAL A 263 4.48 -2.80 32.10
C VAL A 263 3.66 -2.20 33.23
N THR A 264 3.49 -2.96 34.30
CA THR A 264 2.76 -2.60 35.54
C THR A 264 3.59 -3.02 36.76
N LEU A 265 3.16 -2.66 37.96
CA LEU A 265 3.81 -3.12 39.21
C LEU A 265 3.74 -4.64 39.41
N LYS A 266 2.83 -5.34 38.71
CA LYS A 266 2.75 -6.80 38.74
C LYS A 266 3.82 -7.47 37.88
N THR A 267 4.37 -6.76 36.89
CA THR A 267 5.36 -7.29 35.94
C THR A 267 6.63 -7.72 36.66
N ASP A 268 7.02 -8.98 36.47
CA ASP A 268 8.26 -9.55 37.01
C ASP A 268 9.40 -9.40 36.01
N TYR A 269 9.14 -9.63 34.71
CA TYR A 269 10.16 -9.54 33.66
C TYR A 269 9.72 -8.67 32.49
N LEU A 270 10.58 -7.75 32.07
CA LEU A 270 10.52 -7.14 30.74
C LEU A 270 11.59 -7.80 29.86
N ILE A 271 11.16 -8.47 28.80
CA ILE A 271 12.04 -9.11 27.81
C ILE A 271 12.24 -8.17 26.62
N VAL A 272 13.50 -8.00 26.24
CA VAL A 272 13.95 -7.11 25.16
C VAL A 272 15.05 -7.80 24.34
N SER A 273 15.27 -7.38 23.10
CA SER A 273 16.45 -7.79 22.34
C SER A 273 17.75 -7.31 23.00
N GLN A 274 18.85 -7.99 22.69
CA GLN A 274 20.19 -7.57 23.06
C GLN A 274 20.53 -6.20 22.45
N SER A 275 20.04 -5.94 21.23
CA SER A 275 20.19 -4.64 20.58
C SER A 275 19.43 -3.52 21.31
N ASP A 276 18.22 -3.80 21.81
CA ASP A 276 17.41 -2.82 22.56
C ASP A 276 18.03 -2.37 23.88
N LEU A 277 18.81 -3.22 24.57
CA LEU A 277 19.53 -2.83 25.79
C LEU A 277 20.51 -1.67 25.54
N ASN A 278 21.10 -1.63 24.35
CA ASN A 278 22.15 -0.68 23.97
C ASN A 278 21.61 0.52 23.15
N LYS A 279 20.30 0.56 22.83
CA LYS A 279 19.71 1.63 22.03
C LYS A 279 19.61 2.93 22.82
N GLN A 280 20.03 4.04 22.20
CA GLN A 280 19.82 5.39 22.73
C GLN A 280 18.32 5.75 22.81
N LYS A 281 17.52 5.30 21.83
CA LYS A 281 16.08 5.55 21.77
C LYS A 281 15.30 4.33 22.24
N LYS A 282 14.91 4.33 23.51
CA LYS A 282 14.14 3.27 24.18
C LYS A 282 12.63 3.39 23.93
N THR A 283 11.93 2.25 23.92
CA THR A 283 10.46 2.17 23.81
C THR A 283 9.78 2.71 25.08
N SER A 284 8.47 3.00 25.00
CA SER A 284 7.69 3.42 26.17
C SER A 284 7.64 2.35 27.28
N LYS A 285 7.54 1.07 26.89
CA LYS A 285 7.57 -0.07 27.82
C LYS A 285 8.91 -0.18 28.54
N PHE A 286 10.01 -0.03 27.80
CA PHE A 286 11.36 -0.08 28.38
C PHE A 286 11.56 1.05 29.39
N LYS A 287 11.27 2.31 29.01
CA LYS A 287 11.40 3.46 29.91
C LYS A 287 10.61 3.28 31.21
N LYS A 288 9.39 2.75 31.11
CA LYS A 288 8.53 2.48 32.27
C LYS A 288 9.09 1.37 33.17
N ALA A 289 9.69 0.34 32.59
CA ALA A 289 10.34 -0.71 33.38
C ALA A 289 11.60 -0.20 34.09
N GLU A 290 12.39 0.67 33.47
CA GLU A 290 13.54 1.31 34.12
C GLU A 290 13.10 2.20 35.28
N GLU A 291 12.04 2.97 35.10
CA GLU A 291 11.47 3.80 36.17
C GLU A 291 11.11 2.94 37.40
N TYR A 292 10.41 1.81 37.20
CA TYR A 292 10.04 0.91 38.28
C TYR A 292 11.26 0.22 38.90
N ALA A 293 12.22 -0.24 38.10
CA ALA A 293 13.45 -0.84 38.61
C ALA A 293 14.25 0.16 39.46
N ASN A 294 14.39 1.41 39.02
CA ASN A 294 15.09 2.47 39.74
C ASN A 294 14.41 2.86 41.07
N ARG A 295 13.11 2.61 41.18
CA ARG A 295 12.34 2.78 42.42
C ARG A 295 12.46 1.58 43.38
N GLY A 296 13.19 0.52 43.00
CA GLY A 296 13.34 -0.69 43.79
C GLY A 296 12.18 -1.68 43.67
N GLU A 297 11.32 -1.53 42.66
CA GLU A 297 10.25 -2.49 42.40
C GLU A 297 10.84 -3.83 41.89
N LYS A 298 10.07 -4.92 42.01
CA LYS A 298 10.54 -6.29 41.70
C LYS A 298 10.89 -6.57 40.24
N ILE A 299 10.54 -5.67 39.31
CA ILE A 299 10.69 -5.88 37.87
C ILE A 299 12.15 -6.00 37.46
N LYS A 300 12.47 -6.98 36.62
CA LYS A 300 13.79 -7.16 36.01
C LYS A 300 13.71 -7.00 34.49
N ILE A 301 14.60 -6.20 33.93
CA ILE A 301 14.78 -6.11 32.47
C ILE A 301 15.82 -7.14 32.08
N ILE A 302 15.45 -8.10 31.23
CA ILE A 302 16.32 -9.20 30.80
C ILE A 302 16.43 -9.23 29.27
N SER A 303 17.60 -9.60 28.75
CA SER A 303 17.76 -9.80 27.30
C SER A 303 17.10 -11.10 26.85
N GLU A 304 16.78 -11.18 25.57
CA GLU A 304 16.32 -12.42 24.93
C GLU A 304 17.28 -13.59 25.19
N LYS A 305 18.59 -13.35 25.20
CA LYS A 305 19.59 -14.38 25.50
C LYS A 305 19.37 -14.99 26.89
N VAL A 306 19.18 -14.15 27.91
CA VAL A 306 18.90 -14.61 29.28
C VAL A 306 17.53 -15.29 29.36
N PHE A 307 16.55 -14.75 28.65
CA PHE A 307 15.21 -15.34 28.58
C PHE A 307 15.23 -16.76 27.99
N LYS A 308 15.99 -17.00 26.91
CA LYS A 308 16.16 -18.35 26.34
C LYS A 308 16.78 -19.33 27.34
N GLN A 309 17.79 -18.89 28.08
CA GLN A 309 18.38 -19.72 29.14
C GLN A 309 17.34 -20.08 30.21
N LEU A 310 16.46 -19.16 30.59
CA LEU A 310 15.38 -19.44 31.55
C LEU A 310 14.33 -20.42 31.01
N LEU A 311 14.09 -20.43 29.69
CA LEU A 311 13.17 -21.38 29.06
C LEU A 311 13.72 -22.80 29.01
N GLU A 312 15.05 -22.93 28.87
CA GLU A 312 15.77 -24.21 28.79
C GLU A 312 15.98 -24.86 30.17
N MET A 313 15.64 -24.18 31.28
CA MET A 313 15.72 -24.76 32.61
C MET A 313 14.61 -25.81 32.82
N GLU A 314 15.00 -26.92 33.45
CA GLU A 314 14.08 -27.99 33.87
C GLU A 314 13.55 -27.76 35.28
#